data_AF-A0A7W8HU98-F1
#
_entry.id   AF-A0A7W8HU98-F1
#
_cell.length_a   1.000
_cell.length_b   1.000
_cell.length_c   1.000
_cell.angle_alpha   90.00
_cell.angle_beta   90.00
_cell.angle_gamma   90.00
#
_symmetry.space_group_name_H-M   'P 1'
#
loop_
_entity.id
_entity.type
_entity.pdbx_description
1 polymer ?
#
loop_
_entity_poly.entity_id
_entity_poly.type
_entity_poly.pdbx_seq_one_letter_code
_entity_poly.pdbx_strand_id
1 'polypeptide(L)'
;MALPVNKPKALLADKGYDGDAVREALLLQGILPVIPPKANRKVHIPCDFSRYRDRNRIERMFGYLKHMRRIGTRYEKTALSFASFLNLAAIRRWLKDFVNRT
;
A
#
# COMPACT_ATOMS: atom_id res chain seq x y z
N MET A 1 7.38 -10.65 14.28
CA MET A 1 6.27 -11.27 13.53
C MET A 1 6.76 -11.60 12.14
N ALA A 2 6.89 -12.88 11.79
CA ALA A 2 7.10 -13.27 10.40
C ALA A 2 5.80 -12.97 9.63
N LEU A 3 5.90 -12.31 8.48
CA LEU A 3 4.73 -12.14 7.61
C LEU A 3 4.25 -13.53 7.19
N PRO A 4 2.95 -13.85 7.26
CA PRO A 4 2.40 -15.17 6.94
C PRO A 4 2.38 -15.45 5.42
N VAL A 5 3.28 -14.82 4.66
CA VAL A 5 3.25 -14.78 3.20
C VAL A 5 4.65 -15.09 2.69
N ASN A 6 4.72 -15.89 1.63
CA ASN A 6 5.96 -16.15 0.90
C ASN A 6 6.62 -14.84 0.48
N LYS A 7 7.95 -14.88 0.38
CA LYS A 7 8.77 -13.73 -0.03
C LYS A 7 8.22 -13.12 -1.32
N PRO A 8 7.86 -11.81 -1.32
CA PRO A 8 7.24 -11.19 -2.49
C PRO A 8 8.25 -11.08 -3.63
N LYS A 9 7.79 -11.29 -4.86
CA LYS A 9 8.65 -11.17 -6.06
C LYS A 9 9.01 -9.72 -6.39
N ALA A 10 8.14 -8.78 -6.01
CA ALA A 10 8.32 -7.36 -6.26
C ALA A 10 7.71 -6.52 -5.14
N LEU A 11 8.30 -5.35 -4.90
CA LEU A 11 7.78 -4.33 -3.99
C LEU A 11 7.40 -3.09 -4.80
N LEU A 12 6.13 -2.68 -4.70
CA LEU A 12 5.66 -1.40 -5.23
C LEU A 12 5.68 -0.38 -4.11
N ALA A 13 6.48 0.67 -4.23
CA ALA A 13 6.57 1.71 -3.21
C ALA A 13 6.56 3.11 -3.82
N ASP A 14 6.26 4.08 -2.97
CA ASP A 14 6.25 5.50 -3.37
C ASP A 14 7.64 6.00 -3.74
N LYS A 15 7.67 7.02 -4.59
CA LYS A 15 8.89 7.75 -4.99
C LYS A 15 9.73 8.22 -3.80
N GLY A 16 9.12 8.46 -2.63
CA GLY A 16 9.84 8.79 -1.40
C GLY A 16 10.84 7.71 -0.96
N TYR A 17 10.55 6.44 -1.25
CA TYR A 17 11.38 5.27 -0.95
C TYR A 17 12.50 5.03 -1.97
N ASP A 18 12.65 5.91 -2.97
CA ASP A 18 13.80 5.86 -3.87
C ASP A 18 15.06 6.28 -3.12
N GLY A 19 15.79 5.26 -2.64
CA GLY A 19 17.08 5.35 -1.99
C GLY A 19 17.89 4.09 -2.29
N ASP A 20 19.20 4.26 -2.46
CA ASP A 20 20.07 3.18 -2.95
C ASP A 20 20.14 2.02 -1.96
N ALA A 21 20.33 2.31 -0.67
CA ALA A 21 20.31 1.30 0.39
C ALA A 21 19.02 0.48 0.42
N VAL A 22 17.86 1.11 0.16
CA VAL A 22 16.56 0.42 0.13
C VAL A 22 16.48 -0.50 -1.09
N ARG A 23 16.87 0.00 -2.26
CA ARG A 23 16.87 -0.78 -3.51
C ARG A 23 17.84 -1.95 -3.42
N GLU A 24 19.04 -1.73 -2.93
CA GLU A 24 20.07 -2.77 -2.74
C GLU A 24 19.60 -3.84 -1.75
N ALA A 25 19.05 -3.44 -0.60
CA ALA A 25 18.50 -4.40 0.37
C ALA A 25 17.39 -5.27 -0.23
N LEU A 26 16.51 -4.69 -1.05
CA LEU A 26 15.46 -5.44 -1.76
C LEU A 26 16.05 -6.41 -2.78
N LEU A 27 17.03 -5.98 -3.56
CA LEU A 27 17.69 -6.81 -4.56
C LEU A 27 18.51 -7.95 -3.93
N LEU A 28 19.20 -7.71 -2.81
CA LEU A 28 19.86 -8.75 -2.02
C LEU A 28 18.86 -9.78 -1.49
N GLN A 29 17.63 -9.34 -1.24
CA GLN A 29 16.52 -10.22 -0.92
C GLN A 29 15.82 -10.80 -2.17
N GLY A 30 16.29 -10.55 -3.39
CA GLY A 30 15.63 -11.05 -4.61
C GLY A 30 14.23 -10.49 -4.81
N ILE A 31 13.92 -9.34 -4.21
CA ILE A 31 12.66 -8.61 -4.37
C ILE A 31 12.91 -7.48 -5.37
N LEU A 32 12.14 -7.44 -6.46
CA LEU A 32 12.26 -6.39 -7.46
C LEU A 32 11.71 -5.05 -6.95
N PRO A 33 12.51 -3.96 -6.87
CA PRO A 33 12.02 -2.64 -6.48
C PRO A 33 11.30 -1.95 -7.65
N VAL A 34 9.97 -1.93 -7.62
CA VAL A 34 9.11 -1.15 -8.52
C VAL A 34 8.84 0.21 -7.87
N ILE A 35 9.88 1.05 -7.86
CA ILE A 35 9.87 2.37 -7.21
C ILE A 35 10.23 3.41 -8.26
N PRO A 36 9.34 4.39 -8.55
CA PRO A 36 9.65 5.49 -9.46
C PRO A 36 10.87 6.27 -8.96
N PRO A 37 11.83 6.61 -9.83
CA PRO A 37 13.00 7.38 -9.44
C PRO A 37 12.61 8.80 -9.01
N LYS A 38 13.33 9.36 -8.04
CA LYS A 38 13.23 10.76 -7.65
C LYS A 38 13.58 11.68 -8.82
N ALA A 39 12.94 12.86 -8.89
CA ALA A 39 13.16 13.80 -10.00
C ALA A 39 14.59 14.36 -10.03
N ASN A 40 15.24 14.45 -8.86
CA ASN A 40 16.60 14.92 -8.70
C ASN A 40 17.65 13.80 -8.78
N ARG A 41 17.26 12.58 -9.17
CA ARG A 41 18.18 11.45 -9.24
C ARG A 41 19.11 11.62 -10.44
N LYS A 42 20.42 11.64 -10.21
CA LYS A 42 21.45 11.78 -11.26
C LYS A 42 21.49 10.58 -12.20
N VAL A 43 21.39 9.37 -11.62
CA VAL A 43 21.42 8.11 -12.39
C VAL A 43 19.98 7.66 -12.62
N HIS A 44 19.56 7.67 -13.88
CA HIS A 44 18.23 7.19 -14.25
C HIS A 44 18.11 5.68 -13.99
N ILE A 45 17.04 5.28 -13.29
CA ILE A 45 16.70 3.86 -13.11
C ILE A 45 15.34 3.62 -13.77
N PRO A 46 15.23 2.66 -14.71
CA PRO A 46 13.96 2.32 -15.31
C PRO A 46 13.00 1.74 -14.25
N CYS A 47 11.74 2.17 -14.32
CA CYS A 47 10.66 1.66 -13.47
C CYS A 47 9.55 1.08 -14.35
N ASP A 48 9.05 -0.10 -13.97
CA ASP A 48 7.89 -0.70 -14.62
C ASP A 48 6.61 0.03 -14.17
N PHE A 49 6.23 1.06 -14.92
CA PHE A 49 5.03 1.85 -14.65
C PHE A 49 3.72 1.08 -14.86
N SER A 50 3.74 -0.01 -15.64
CA SER A 50 2.58 -0.88 -15.81
C SER A 50 2.27 -1.58 -14.50
N ARG A 51 3.28 -2.19 -13.86
CA ARG A 51 3.16 -2.76 -12.51
C ARG A 51 2.89 -1.69 -11.46
N TYR A 52 3.58 -0.55 -11.51
CA TYR A 52 3.39 0.54 -10.55
C TYR A 52 1.91 1.00 -10.45
N ARG A 53 1.15 0.93 -11.54
CA ARG A 53 -0.28 1.28 -11.58
C ARG A 53 -1.13 0.53 -10.56
N ASP A 54 -0.74 -0.69 -10.17
CA ASP A 54 -1.52 -1.48 -9.20
C ASP A 54 -1.57 -0.87 -7.80
N ARG A 55 -0.66 0.06 -7.46
CA ARG A 55 -0.75 0.86 -6.22
C ARG A 55 -2.05 1.62 -6.09
N ASN A 56 -2.63 2.07 -7.20
CA ASN A 56 -3.89 2.82 -7.20
C ASN A 56 -5.04 2.01 -6.54
N ARG A 57 -4.97 0.68 -6.52
CA ARG A 57 -5.93 -0.15 -5.77
C ARG A 57 -5.86 0.12 -4.27
N ILE A 58 -4.64 0.19 -3.73
CA ILE A 58 -4.38 0.48 -2.31
C ILE A 58 -4.73 1.95 -2.00
N GLU A 59 -4.35 2.88 -2.88
CA GLU A 59 -4.67 4.31 -2.71
C GLU A 59 -6.18 4.56 -2.68
N ARG A 60 -6.95 3.94 -3.58
CA ARG A 60 -8.42 4.00 -3.57
C ARG A 60 -9.01 3.41 -2.29
N MET A 61 -8.45 2.32 -1.77
CA MET A 61 -8.87 1.76 -0.49
C MET A 61 -8.66 2.77 0.66
N PHE A 62 -7.49 3.39 0.74
CA PHE A 62 -7.24 4.41 1.75
C PHE A 62 -8.09 5.66 1.55
N GLY A 63 -8.34 6.08 0.31
CA GLY A 63 -9.26 7.17 -0.01
C GLY A 63 -10.67 6.89 0.50
N TYR A 64 -11.18 5.68 0.27
CA TYR A 64 -12.46 5.21 0.80
C TYR A 64 -12.51 5.25 2.32
N LEU A 65 -11.48 4.74 3.00
CA LEU A 65 -11.41 4.75 4.47
C LEU A 65 -11.35 6.17 5.02
N LYS A 66 -10.57 7.05 4.41
CA LYS A 66 -10.44 8.46 4.83
C LYS A 66 -11.69 9.29 4.54
N HIS A 67 -12.52 8.90 3.58
CA HIS A 67 -13.81 9.53 3.34
C HIS A 67 -14.76 9.40 4.54
N MET A 68 -14.62 8.33 5.33
CA MET A 68 -15.34 8.18 6.59
C MET A 68 -14.69 9.07 7.65
N ARG A 69 -15.31 10.20 7.97
CA ARG A 69 -14.79 11.22 8.90
C ARG A 69 -14.26 10.65 10.23
N ARG A 70 -14.98 9.68 10.83
CA ARG A 70 -14.57 9.00 12.07
C ARG A 70 -13.19 8.33 11.96
N ILE A 71 -12.91 7.70 10.82
CA ILE A 71 -11.63 7.02 10.55
C ILE A 71 -10.57 8.03 10.12
N GLY A 72 -10.91 8.93 9.19
CA GLY A 72 -9.98 9.92 8.64
C GLY A 72 -9.41 10.84 9.72
N THR A 73 -10.24 11.32 10.66
CA THR A 73 -9.83 12.18 11.76
C THR A 73 -9.40 11.41 13.02
N ARG A 74 -9.53 10.07 13.02
CA ARG A 74 -9.22 9.20 14.17
C ARG A 74 -9.92 9.63 15.47
N TYR A 75 -11.26 9.60 15.48
CA TYR A 75 -12.04 9.99 16.67
C TYR A 75 -11.90 9.04 17.86
N GLU A 76 -11.50 7.80 17.61
CA GLU A 76 -11.38 6.80 18.65
C GLU A 76 -10.16 7.06 19.54
N LYS A 77 -10.38 7.05 20.86
CA LYS A 77 -9.31 7.28 21.85
C LYS A 77 -8.36 6.08 21.99
N THR A 78 -8.87 4.87 21.78
CA THR A 78 -8.09 3.63 21.96
C THR A 78 -7.74 3.02 20.61
N ALA A 79 -6.58 2.39 20.54
CA ALA A 79 -6.15 1.65 19.36
C ALA A 79 -7.12 0.51 19.02
N LEU A 80 -7.69 -0.14 20.04
CA LEU A 80 -8.67 -1.22 19.87
C LEU A 80 -9.94 -0.70 19.19
N SER A 81 -10.54 0.38 19.69
CA SER A 81 -11.75 0.95 19.09
C SER A 81 -11.48 1.43 17.66
N PHE A 82 -10.34 2.05 17.42
CA PHE A 82 -9.94 2.46 16.07
C PHE A 82 -9.83 1.25 15.11
N ALA A 83 -9.18 0.17 15.55
CA ALA A 83 -9.07 -1.06 14.78
C ALA A 83 -10.44 -1.71 14.50
N SER A 84 -11.34 -1.72 15.49
CA SER A 84 -12.72 -2.21 15.32
C SER A 84 -13.47 -1.44 14.23
N PHE A 85 -13.37 -0.10 14.21
CA PHE A 85 -14.00 0.70 13.15
C PHE A 85 -13.35 0.51 11.77
N LEU A 86 -12.03 0.29 11.71
CA LEU A 86 -11.36 -0.08 10.46
C LEU A 86 -11.90 -1.43 9.93
N ASN A 87 -12.04 -2.43 10.81
CA ASN A 87 -12.59 -3.73 10.44
C ASN A 87 -14.05 -3.61 9.96
N LEU A 88 -14.89 -2.82 10.63
CA LEU A 88 -16.26 -2.56 10.19
C LEU A 88 -16.31 -1.89 8.82
N ALA A 89 -15.43 -0.92 8.54
CA ALA A 89 -15.35 -0.29 7.23
C ALA A 89 -14.89 -1.26 6.13
N ALA A 90 -13.93 -2.14 6.45
CA ALA A 90 -13.47 -3.19 5.54
C ALA A 90 -14.60 -4.20 5.23
N ILE A 91 -15.32 -4.66 6.25
CA ILE A 91 -16.49 -5.55 6.11
C ILE A 91 -17.55 -4.90 5.23
N ARG A 92 -17.90 -3.63 5.50
CA ARG A 92 -18.88 -2.88 4.70
C ARG A 92 -18.47 -2.77 3.23
N ARG A 93 -17.18 -2.56 2.95
CA ARG A 93 -16.66 -2.52 1.59
C ARG A 93 -16.77 -3.89 0.93
N TRP A 94 -16.33 -4.93 1.61
CA TRP A 94 -16.33 -6.29 1.09
C TRP A 94 -17.74 -6.82 0.81
N LEU A 95 -18.70 -6.61 1.72
CA LEU A 95 -20.08 -7.05 1.53
C LEU A 95 -20.71 -6.46 0.26
N LYS A 96 -20.43 -5.20 -0.08
CA LYS A 96 -20.90 -4.60 -1.34
C LYS A 96 -20.35 -5.34 -2.57
N ASP A 97 -19.07 -5.70 -2.54
CA ASP A 97 -18.40 -6.40 -3.64
C ASP A 97 -18.71 -7.92 -3.65
N PHE A 98 -19.31 -8.47 -2.60
CA PHE A 98 -19.72 -9.88 -2.52
C PHE A 98 -21.18 -10.06 -2.94
N VAL A 99 -22.08 -9.20 -2.46
CA VAL A 99 -23.52 -9.29 -2.72
C VAL A 99 -23.88 -8.82 -4.13
N ASN A 100 -23.18 -7.85 -4.69
CA ASN A 100 -23.47 -7.30 -6.03
C ASN A 100 -22.66 -7.97 -7.17
N ARG A 101 -22.32 -9.27 -7.04
CA ARG A 101 -21.66 -10.05 -8.12
C ARG A 101 -22.64 -10.84 -9.00
N THR A 102 -23.85 -10.32 -9.19
CA THR A 102 -24.79 -10.72 -10.25
C THR A 102 -24.88 -9.59 -11.23
#